data_AF-A0A2P8FDB1-F1
#
_entry.id   AF-A0A2P8FDB1-F1
#
_cell.length_a   1.000
_cell.length_b   1.000
_cell.length_c   1.000
_cell.angle_alpha   90.00
_cell.angle_beta   90.00
_cell.angle_gamma   90.00
#
_symmetry.space_group_name_H-M   'P 1'
#
loop_
_entity.id
_entity.type
_entity.pdbx_description
1 polymer ?
#
loop_
_entity_poly.entity_id
_entity_poly.type
_entity_poly.pdbx_seq_one_letter_code
_entity_poly.pdbx_strand_id
1 'polypeptide(L)'
;MNSFENGVLRNFSIGGFLGAVLGVCFIIAIEAELSDEYTKYWTYGISALVALLGSGIAVAGVLTSIANQNRIFDETRKKSLLASKALLPLALSRFHEIAENGTGIALEEEIFLNDPDNSDIVRSRLEIDEATVGVLKECIELSDEVTRKWMTTIFSRYQVARSRTIGQVSDRHRLLIDSVRGDLAYDLEVIRAMVAHLFDYARDIGNRISPSEQIDLETIRISISHPSYASARYVSAQSRIEERRAALGDGSIENFSLGD
;
A
#
# COMPACT_ATOMS: atom_id res chain seq x y z
N MET A 1 -26.55 -8.95 1.87
CA MET A 1 -27.91 -8.49 2.21
C MET A 1 -28.26 -8.70 3.68
N ASN A 2 -27.79 -9.77 4.34
CA ASN A 2 -28.20 -10.13 5.70
C ASN A 2 -27.77 -9.17 6.84
N SER A 3 -26.73 -8.34 6.68
CA SER A 3 -26.28 -7.44 7.77
C SER A 3 -27.14 -6.19 7.92
N PHE A 4 -27.71 -5.68 6.83
CA PHE A 4 -28.56 -4.49 6.84
C PHE A 4 -29.95 -4.81 7.40
N GLU A 5 -30.56 -5.92 6.99
CA GLU A 5 -31.83 -6.39 7.55
C GLU A 5 -31.71 -6.67 9.04
N ASN A 6 -30.63 -7.32 9.50
CA ASN A 6 -30.41 -7.56 10.93
C ASN A 6 -30.20 -6.26 11.73
N GLY A 7 -29.55 -5.25 11.15
CA GLY A 7 -29.38 -3.94 11.78
C GLY A 7 -30.69 -3.17 11.91
N VAL A 8 -31.49 -3.15 10.84
CA VAL A 8 -32.79 -2.47 10.82
C VAL A 8 -33.80 -3.20 11.72
N LEU A 9 -33.88 -4.53 11.66
CA LEU A 9 -34.77 -5.32 12.53
C LEU A 9 -34.41 -5.18 14.01
N ARG A 10 -33.12 -5.17 14.35
CA ARG A 10 -32.69 -5.01 15.76
C ARG A 10 -32.96 -3.60 16.29
N ASN A 11 -32.74 -2.57 15.47
CA ASN A 11 -33.02 -1.19 15.88
C ASN A 11 -34.54 -0.91 15.93
N PHE A 12 -35.32 -1.52 15.03
CA PHE A 12 -36.77 -1.39 15.00
C PHE A 12 -37.44 -2.11 16.18
N SER A 13 -36.99 -3.31 16.52
CA SER A 13 -37.53 -4.07 17.66
C SER A 13 -37.22 -3.41 19.01
N ILE A 14 -36.02 -2.84 19.18
CA ILE A 14 -35.67 -2.06 20.38
C ILE A 14 -36.50 -0.76 20.45
N GLY A 15 -36.65 -0.05 19.32
CA GLY A 15 -37.48 1.15 19.25
C GLY A 15 -38.96 0.89 19.55
N GLY A 16 -39.51 -0.20 18.99
CA GLY A 16 -40.88 -0.64 19.24
C GLY A 16 -41.12 -1.08 20.68
N PHE A 17 -40.18 -1.81 21.28
CA PHE A 17 -40.26 -2.21 22.69
C PHE A 17 -40.22 -0.99 23.63
N LEU A 18 -39.30 -0.05 23.42
CA LEU A 18 -39.22 1.19 24.19
C LEU A 18 -40.49 2.03 24.03
N GLY A 19 -40.99 2.17 22.80
CA GLY A 19 -42.24 2.88 22.52
C GLY A 19 -43.46 2.23 23.19
N ALA A 20 -43.54 0.90 23.20
CA ALA A 20 -44.61 0.17 23.87
C ALA A 20 -44.56 0.30 25.40
N VAL A 21 -43.36 0.21 26.01
CA VAL A 21 -43.18 0.41 27.46
C VAL A 21 -43.61 1.83 27.85
N LEU A 22 -43.20 2.84 27.08
CA LEU A 22 -43.59 4.23 27.32
C LEU A 22 -45.10 4.46 27.12
N GLY A 23 -45.69 3.85 26.10
CA GLY A 23 -47.14 3.91 25.86
C GLY A 23 -47.95 3.30 27.00
N VAL A 24 -47.52 2.15 27.52
CA VAL A 24 -48.16 1.50 28.68
C VAL A 24 -47.99 2.34 29.94
N CYS A 25 -46.81 2.91 30.19
CA CYS A 25 -46.60 3.84 31.31
C CYS A 25 -47.51 5.08 31.19
N PHE A 26 -47.77 5.56 29.97
CA PHE A 26 -48.64 6.72 29.72
C PHE A 26 -50.13 6.40 29.97
N ILE A 27 -50.60 5.23 29.54
CA ILE A 27 -51.99 4.79 29.77
C ILE A 27 -52.26 4.60 31.26
N ILE A 28 -51.37 3.89 31.97
CA ILE A 28 -51.49 3.67 33.43
C ILE A 28 -51.52 5.01 34.19
N ALA A 29 -50.81 6.02 33.70
CA ALA A 29 -50.77 7.33 34.33
C ALA A 29 -52.00 8.21 34.08
N ILE A 30 -52.70 8.05 32.95
CA ILE A 30 -53.95 8.78 32.67
C ILE A 30 -55.09 8.27 33.57
N GLU A 31 -55.11 6.98 33.88
CA GLU A 31 -56.15 6.38 34.73
C GLU A 31 -55.93 6.64 36.23
N ALA A 32 -54.75 7.06 36.65
CA ALA A 32 -54.47 7.40 38.05
C ALA A 32 -54.98 8.82 38.36
N GLU A 33 -56.11 8.93 39.08
CA GLU A 33 -56.62 10.20 39.64
C GLU A 33 -55.59 10.80 40.63
N LEU A 34 -54.65 11.59 40.11
CA LEU A 34 -53.54 12.16 40.88
C LEU A 34 -53.91 13.53 41.45
N SER A 35 -53.58 13.77 42.72
CA SER A 35 -53.78 15.06 43.38
C SER A 35 -52.85 16.15 42.82
N ASP A 36 -53.28 17.43 42.94
CA ASP A 36 -52.66 18.62 42.32
C ASP A 36 -51.13 18.78 42.54
N GLU A 37 -50.59 18.20 43.61
CA GLU A 37 -49.16 18.25 43.91
C GLU A 37 -48.34 17.26 43.07
N TYR A 38 -48.91 16.10 42.72
CA TYR A 38 -48.27 15.09 41.87
C TYR A 38 -48.27 15.46 40.39
N THR A 39 -49.27 16.21 39.93
CA THR A 39 -49.35 16.73 38.54
C THR A 39 -48.11 17.54 38.14
N LYS A 40 -47.51 18.26 39.10
CA LYS A 40 -46.31 19.07 38.85
C LYS A 40 -45.06 18.22 38.64
N TYR A 41 -44.80 17.27 39.53
CA TYR A 41 -43.68 16.31 39.39
C TYR A 41 -43.83 15.44 38.14
N TRP A 42 -45.07 15.08 37.80
CA TRP A 42 -45.39 14.30 36.61
C TRP A 42 -45.07 15.04 35.30
N THR A 43 -45.42 16.33 35.21
CA THR A 43 -45.10 17.16 34.04
C THR A 43 -43.59 17.25 33.79
N TYR A 44 -42.79 17.36 34.86
CA TYR A 44 -41.33 17.30 34.76
C TYR A 44 -40.83 15.92 34.32
N GLY A 45 -41.40 14.83 34.85
CA GLY A 45 -41.05 13.46 34.48
C GLY A 45 -41.30 13.14 33.01
N ILE A 46 -42.47 13.50 32.48
CA ILE A 46 -42.79 13.33 31.05
C ILE A 46 -41.86 14.18 30.18
N SER A 47 -41.64 15.44 30.55
CA SER A 47 -40.74 16.32 29.80
C SER A 47 -39.32 15.75 29.73
N ALA A 48 -38.82 15.19 30.85
CA ALA A 48 -37.53 14.52 30.90
C ALA A 48 -37.49 13.24 30.03
N LEU A 49 -38.56 12.43 30.03
CA LEU A 49 -38.66 11.23 29.18
C LEU A 49 -38.71 11.59 27.69
N VAL A 50 -39.47 12.61 27.30
CA VAL A 50 -39.52 13.09 25.92
C VAL A 50 -38.16 13.65 25.51
N ALA A 51 -37.47 14.39 26.37
CA ALA A 51 -36.12 14.87 26.11
C ALA A 51 -35.11 13.71 25.97
N LEU A 52 -35.22 12.67 26.81
CA LEU A 52 -34.39 11.47 26.72
C LEU A 52 -34.65 10.68 25.43
N LEU A 53 -35.90 10.55 25.01
CA LEU A 53 -36.27 9.92 23.74
C LEU A 53 -35.77 10.73 22.54
N GLY A 54 -35.98 12.05 22.55
CA GLY A 54 -35.47 12.94 21.52
C GLY A 54 -33.94 12.85 21.41
N SER A 55 -33.25 12.82 22.55
CA SER A 55 -31.80 12.60 22.62
C SER A 55 -31.40 11.23 22.07
N GLY A 56 -32.12 10.16 22.43
CA GLY A 56 -31.86 8.80 21.93
C GLY A 56 -32.01 8.68 20.41
N ILE A 57 -33.07 9.27 19.84
CA ILE A 57 -33.28 9.33 18.39
C ILE A 57 -32.17 10.15 17.71
N ALA A 58 -31.80 11.29 18.30
CA ALA A 58 -30.72 12.11 17.77
C ALA A 58 -29.38 11.36 17.74
N VAL A 59 -29.03 10.65 18.82
CA VAL A 59 -27.81 9.83 18.90
C VAL A 59 -27.85 8.69 17.88
N ALA A 60 -28.98 7.98 17.76
CA ALA A 60 -29.14 6.91 16.76
C ALA A 60 -28.98 7.43 15.32
N GLY A 61 -29.53 8.62 15.04
CA GLY A 61 -29.37 9.31 13.77
C GLY A 61 -27.91 9.65 13.47
N VAL A 62 -27.18 10.19 14.44
CA VAL A 62 -25.74 10.52 14.31
C VAL A 62 -24.92 9.25 14.06
N LEU A 63 -25.14 8.18 14.83
CA LEU A 63 -24.41 6.92 14.67
C LEU A 63 -24.67 6.27 13.29
N THR A 64 -25.92 6.31 12.82
CA THR A 64 -26.27 5.80 11.49
C THR A 64 -25.63 6.64 10.38
N SER A 65 -25.60 7.96 10.55
CA SER A 65 -24.92 8.88 9.63
C SER A 65 -23.42 8.58 9.55
N ILE A 66 -22.74 8.42 10.69
CA ILE A 66 -21.32 8.06 10.77
C ILE A 66 -21.06 6.72 10.08
N ALA A 67 -21.89 5.70 10.37
CA ALA A 67 -21.75 4.39 9.74
C ALA A 67 -21.91 4.44 8.22
N ASN A 68 -22.86 5.23 7.72
CA ASN A 68 -23.05 5.40 6.28
C ASN A 68 -21.90 6.21 5.64
N GLN A 69 -21.38 7.24 6.31
CA GLN A 69 -20.21 8.00 5.86
C GLN A 69 -18.97 7.12 5.76
N ASN A 70 -18.70 6.29 6.77
CA ASN A 70 -17.58 5.34 6.75
C ASN A 70 -17.71 4.35 5.59
N ARG A 71 -18.93 3.82 5.35
CA ARG A 71 -19.18 2.92 4.22
C ARG A 71 -18.92 3.59 2.87
N ILE A 72 -19.41 4.82 2.68
CA ILE A 72 -19.18 5.59 1.44
C ILE A 72 -17.69 5.86 1.24
N PHE A 73 -16.98 6.22 2.32
CA PHE A 73 -15.54 6.44 2.29
C PHE A 73 -14.79 5.17 1.88
N ASP A 74 -15.12 4.02 2.47
CA ASP A 74 -14.51 2.73 2.13
C ASP A 74 -14.81 2.31 0.69
N GLU A 75 -16.03 2.50 0.22
CA GLU A 75 -16.40 2.24 -1.18
C GLU A 75 -15.64 3.15 -2.15
N THR A 76 -15.47 4.41 -1.79
CA THR A 76 -14.71 5.38 -2.60
C THR A 76 -13.23 5.00 -2.63
N ARG A 77 -12.62 4.71 -1.47
CA ARG A 77 -11.23 4.25 -1.35
C ARG A 77 -10.99 3.01 -2.21
N LYS A 78 -11.89 2.02 -2.16
CA LYS A 78 -11.80 0.79 -2.97
C LYS A 78 -11.87 1.08 -4.47
N LYS A 79 -12.78 1.96 -4.91
CA LYS A 79 -12.90 2.36 -6.32
C LYS A 79 -11.65 3.09 -6.80
N SER A 80 -11.12 4.01 -6.00
CA SER A 80 -9.87 4.71 -6.30
C SER A 80 -8.70 3.72 -6.38
N LEU A 81 -8.59 2.79 -5.43
CA LEU A 81 -7.55 1.75 -5.44
C LEU A 81 -7.64 0.90 -6.72
N LEU A 82 -8.84 0.48 -7.12
CA LEU A 82 -9.03 -0.27 -8.37
C LEU A 82 -8.62 0.53 -9.60
N ALA A 83 -8.93 1.82 -9.64
CA ALA A 83 -8.53 2.69 -10.74
C ALA A 83 -7.01 2.84 -10.83
N SER A 84 -6.33 3.15 -9.72
CA SER A 84 -4.87 3.27 -9.70
C SER A 84 -4.19 1.92 -9.97
N LYS A 85 -4.74 0.82 -9.44
CA LYS A 85 -4.25 -0.55 -9.68
C LYS A 85 -4.36 -0.95 -11.15
N ALA A 86 -5.34 -0.46 -11.90
CA ALA A 86 -5.44 -0.71 -13.35
C ALA A 86 -4.26 -0.12 -14.13
N LEU A 87 -3.62 0.94 -13.62
CA LEU A 87 -2.43 1.57 -14.21
C LEU A 87 -1.12 1.01 -13.65
N LEU A 88 -1.18 0.28 -12.53
CA LEU A 88 0.00 -0.25 -11.85
C LEU A 88 0.88 -1.15 -12.74
N PRO A 89 0.35 -2.06 -13.59
CA PRO A 89 1.21 -2.86 -14.46
C PRO A 89 2.09 -2.01 -15.38
N LEU A 90 1.57 -0.89 -15.89
CA LEU A 90 2.35 0.01 -16.75
C LEU A 90 3.49 0.67 -15.98
N ALA A 91 3.21 1.16 -14.77
CA ALA A 91 4.21 1.74 -13.88
C ALA A 91 5.29 0.71 -13.48
N LEU A 92 4.89 -0.53 -13.16
CA LEU A 92 5.82 -1.61 -12.83
C LEU A 92 6.67 -2.02 -14.04
N SER A 93 6.11 -2.06 -15.24
CA SER A 93 6.89 -2.29 -16.47
C SER A 93 7.97 -1.24 -16.66
N ARG A 94 7.66 0.03 -16.39
CA ARG A 94 8.66 1.09 -16.47
C ARG A 94 9.79 0.92 -15.46
N PHE A 95 9.46 0.55 -14.22
CA PHE A 95 10.48 0.22 -13.21
C PHE A 95 11.33 -1.00 -13.59
N HIS A 96 10.71 -2.02 -14.16
CA HIS A 96 11.40 -3.22 -14.62
C HIS A 96 12.42 -2.88 -15.71
N GLU A 97 12.03 -2.08 -16.72
CA GLU A 97 12.94 -1.57 -17.76
C GLU A 97 14.10 -0.75 -17.18
N ILE A 98 13.81 0.12 -16.20
CA ILE A 98 14.84 0.96 -15.58
C ILE A 98 15.85 0.10 -14.80
N ALA A 99 15.38 -0.91 -14.07
CA ALA A 99 16.24 -1.84 -13.37
C ALA A 99 17.11 -2.64 -14.36
N GLU A 100 16.54 -3.12 -15.46
CA GLU A 100 17.26 -3.82 -16.53
C GLU A 100 18.32 -2.92 -17.19
N ASN A 101 17.96 -1.67 -17.53
CA ASN A 101 18.91 -0.68 -18.04
C ASN A 101 20.03 -0.39 -17.05
N GLY A 102 19.70 -0.29 -15.76
CA GLY A 102 20.67 -0.10 -14.69
C GLY A 102 21.64 -1.28 -14.59
N THR A 103 21.15 -2.52 -14.64
CA THR A 103 22.01 -3.71 -14.66
C THR A 103 22.92 -3.69 -15.87
N GLY A 104 22.40 -3.30 -17.04
CA GLY A 104 23.20 -3.10 -18.26
C GLY A 104 24.33 -2.09 -18.05
N ILE A 105 24.03 -0.95 -17.44
CA ILE A 105 25.02 0.08 -17.09
C ILE A 105 26.06 -0.46 -16.09
N ALA A 106 25.65 -1.21 -15.06
CA ALA A 106 26.58 -1.80 -14.10
C ALA A 106 27.58 -2.77 -14.76
N LEU A 107 27.18 -3.42 -15.86
CA LEU A 107 27.98 -4.39 -16.61
C LEU A 107 28.70 -3.82 -17.84
N GLU A 108 28.53 -2.52 -18.12
CA GLU A 108 29.17 -1.82 -19.24
C GLU A 108 30.70 -1.82 -19.16
N GLU A 109 31.33 -1.46 -20.26
CA GLU A 109 32.79 -1.33 -20.32
C GLU A 109 33.33 -0.25 -19.38
N GLU A 110 34.55 -0.44 -18.90
CA GLU A 110 35.22 0.53 -18.02
C GLU A 110 35.38 1.91 -18.67
N ILE A 111 35.61 1.94 -19.98
CA ILE A 111 35.72 3.19 -20.74
C ILE A 111 34.42 4.01 -20.63
N PHE A 112 33.27 3.34 -20.72
CA PHE A 112 31.97 4.00 -20.60
C PHE A 112 31.75 4.57 -19.19
N LEU A 113 32.06 3.78 -18.16
CA LEU A 113 31.81 4.16 -16.76
C LEU A 113 32.80 5.20 -16.22
N ASN A 114 34.02 5.28 -16.75
CA ASN A 114 35.03 6.26 -16.33
C ASN A 114 34.92 7.61 -17.05
N ASP A 115 33.95 7.77 -17.94
CA ASP A 115 33.70 9.00 -18.69
C ASP A 115 32.48 9.75 -18.14
N PRO A 116 32.68 10.88 -17.42
CA PRO A 116 31.57 11.64 -16.83
C PRO A 116 30.65 12.29 -17.84
N ASP A 117 31.06 12.41 -19.10
CA ASP A 117 30.18 12.93 -20.15
C ASP A 117 29.00 11.96 -20.39
N ASN A 118 29.16 10.68 -20.00
CA ASN A 118 28.08 9.69 -19.99
C ASN A 118 27.12 9.82 -18.80
N SER A 119 27.39 10.69 -17.82
CA SER A 119 26.54 10.83 -16.61
C SER A 119 25.12 11.28 -16.96
N ASP A 120 24.96 12.15 -17.95
CA ASP A 120 23.64 12.60 -18.45
C ASP A 120 22.89 11.46 -19.15
N ILE A 121 23.61 10.61 -19.91
CA ILE A 121 23.05 9.42 -20.53
C ILE A 121 22.55 8.46 -19.46
N VAL A 122 23.35 8.17 -18.43
CA VAL A 122 22.96 7.30 -17.31
C VAL A 122 21.78 7.88 -16.54
N ARG A 123 21.78 9.21 -16.29
CA ARG A 123 20.67 9.88 -15.60
C ARG A 123 19.35 9.72 -16.35
N SER A 124 19.36 9.92 -17.67
CA SER A 124 18.16 9.80 -18.51
C SER A 124 17.65 8.36 -18.63
N ARG A 125 18.54 7.37 -18.74
CA ARG A 125 18.15 5.94 -18.76
C ARG A 125 17.57 5.46 -17.45
N LEU A 126 18.01 6.05 -16.34
CA LEU A 126 17.53 5.73 -15.00
C LEU A 126 16.42 6.68 -14.53
N GLU A 127 15.85 7.52 -15.39
CA GLU A 127 14.81 8.47 -14.99
C GLU A 127 13.42 7.82 -15.01
N ILE A 128 12.67 8.06 -13.94
CA ILE A 128 11.25 7.71 -13.85
C ILE A 128 10.45 8.99 -14.12
N ASP A 129 9.45 8.87 -14.98
CA ASP A 129 8.51 9.94 -15.27
C ASP A 129 7.55 10.21 -14.10
N GLU A 130 7.09 11.46 -14.00
CA GLU A 130 6.19 11.89 -12.92
C GLU A 130 4.86 11.11 -12.89
N ALA A 131 4.38 10.65 -14.04
CA ALA A 131 3.12 9.89 -14.11
C ALA A 131 3.27 8.52 -13.45
N THR A 132 4.39 7.82 -13.70
CA THR A 132 4.73 6.56 -13.03
C THR A 132 4.84 6.74 -11.51
N VAL A 133 5.47 7.83 -11.05
CA VAL A 133 5.56 8.14 -9.62
C VAL A 133 4.17 8.41 -9.03
N GLY A 134 3.31 9.14 -9.75
CA GLY A 134 1.93 9.42 -9.35
C GLY A 134 1.11 8.13 -9.13
N VAL A 135 1.16 7.20 -10.08
CA VAL A 135 0.45 5.91 -9.99
C VAL A 135 0.90 5.11 -8.77
N LEU A 136 2.21 5.04 -8.52
CA LEU A 136 2.74 4.32 -7.35
C LEU A 136 2.35 4.98 -6.03
N LYS A 137 2.40 6.32 -5.97
CA LYS A 137 1.99 7.07 -4.78
C LYS A 137 0.52 6.82 -4.43
N GLU A 138 -0.37 6.90 -5.40
CA GLU A 138 -1.79 6.60 -5.20
C GLU A 138 -1.99 5.15 -4.73
N CYS A 139 -1.28 4.20 -5.35
CA CYS A 139 -1.31 2.80 -4.91
C CYS A 139 -0.84 2.66 -3.45
N ILE A 140 0.28 3.29 -3.06
CA ILE A 140 0.82 3.26 -1.68
C ILE A 140 -0.21 3.80 -0.67
N GLU A 141 -0.84 4.93 -0.97
CA GLU A 141 -1.81 5.60 -0.09
C GLU A 141 -3.07 4.75 0.11
N LEU A 142 -3.54 4.09 -0.95
CA LEU A 142 -4.82 3.39 -0.94
C LEU A 142 -4.71 1.90 -0.58
N SER A 143 -3.54 1.28 -0.78
CA SER A 143 -3.33 -0.16 -0.57
C SER A 143 -3.26 -0.57 0.91
N ASP A 144 -3.26 -1.89 1.12
CA ASP A 144 -2.96 -2.54 2.40
C ASP A 144 -1.49 -2.37 2.80
N GLU A 145 -1.19 -2.77 4.04
CA GLU A 145 0.13 -2.58 4.64
C GLU A 145 1.25 -3.32 3.90
N VAL A 146 1.03 -4.57 3.48
CA VAL A 146 2.05 -5.39 2.83
C VAL A 146 2.41 -4.80 1.46
N THR A 147 1.41 -4.47 0.65
CA THR A 147 1.62 -3.81 -0.65
C THR A 147 2.35 -2.48 -0.48
N ARG A 148 1.94 -1.67 0.52
CA ARG A 148 2.56 -0.38 0.80
C ARG A 148 4.03 -0.52 1.18
N LYS A 149 4.36 -1.49 2.05
CA LYS A 149 5.75 -1.78 2.42
C LYS A 149 6.55 -2.16 1.16
N TRP A 150 6.04 -3.04 0.30
CA TRP A 150 6.77 -3.46 -0.91
C TRP A 150 7.06 -2.28 -1.83
N MET A 151 6.05 -1.48 -2.15
CA MET A 151 6.20 -0.32 -3.04
C MET A 151 7.13 0.74 -2.44
N THR A 152 7.05 0.99 -1.14
CA THR A 152 7.93 1.95 -0.45
C THR A 152 9.39 1.47 -0.44
N THR A 153 9.62 0.18 -0.18
CA THR A 153 10.96 -0.41 -0.20
C THR A 153 11.56 -0.42 -1.61
N ILE A 154 10.77 -0.70 -2.64
CA ILE A 154 11.21 -0.57 -4.05
C ILE A 154 11.66 0.86 -4.32
N PHE A 155 10.85 1.86 -3.93
CA PHE A 155 11.14 3.26 -4.20
C PHE A 155 12.41 3.74 -3.48
N SER A 156 12.55 3.41 -2.19
CA SER A 156 13.73 3.80 -1.41
C SER A 156 15.01 3.14 -1.93
N ARG A 157 14.97 1.83 -2.23
CA ARG A 157 16.09 1.11 -2.83
C ARG A 157 16.47 1.67 -4.19
N TYR A 158 15.49 1.95 -5.04
CA TYR A 158 15.73 2.54 -6.35
C TYR A 158 16.41 3.91 -6.25
N GLN A 159 15.97 4.79 -5.35
CA GLN A 159 16.62 6.10 -5.17
C GLN A 159 18.09 5.96 -4.77
N VAL A 160 18.40 5.04 -3.87
CA VAL A 160 19.77 4.74 -3.44
C VAL A 160 20.58 4.14 -4.59
N ALA A 161 20.07 3.11 -5.27
CA ALA A 161 20.73 2.44 -6.37
C ALA A 161 21.01 3.42 -7.53
N ARG A 162 20.03 4.28 -7.87
CA ARG A 162 20.20 5.34 -8.87
C ARG A 162 21.28 6.32 -8.47
N SER A 163 21.24 6.84 -7.24
CA SER A 163 22.24 7.79 -6.74
C SER A 163 23.65 7.20 -6.78
N ARG A 164 23.80 5.94 -6.34
CA ARG A 164 25.05 5.20 -6.42
C ARG A 164 25.51 5.05 -7.86
N THR A 165 24.65 4.60 -8.77
CA THR A 165 25.01 4.37 -10.18
C THR A 165 25.45 5.66 -10.87
N ILE A 166 24.70 6.76 -10.70
CA ILE A 166 25.08 8.07 -11.25
C ILE A 166 26.39 8.57 -10.63
N GLY A 167 26.55 8.42 -9.32
CA GLY A 167 27.76 8.85 -8.60
C GLY A 167 29.00 8.07 -9.02
N GLN A 168 28.86 6.83 -9.48
CA GLN A 168 29.99 6.04 -9.99
C GLN A 168 30.47 6.55 -11.35
N VAL A 169 29.56 6.95 -12.23
CA VAL A 169 29.92 7.48 -13.56
C VAL A 169 30.40 8.94 -13.48
N SER A 170 29.90 9.70 -12.51
CA SER A 170 30.23 11.13 -12.37
C SER A 170 31.63 11.37 -11.77
N ASP A 171 32.20 10.39 -11.06
CA ASP A 171 33.48 10.54 -10.36
C ASP A 171 34.64 9.84 -11.10
N ARG A 172 35.48 10.64 -11.77
CA ARG A 172 36.66 10.15 -12.53
C ARG A 172 37.71 9.46 -11.67
N HIS A 173 37.70 9.68 -10.35
CA HIS A 173 38.74 9.18 -9.46
C HIS A 173 38.37 7.87 -8.79
N ARG A 174 37.14 7.38 -9.01
CA ARG A 174 36.65 6.18 -8.37
C ARG A 174 37.11 4.93 -9.12
N LEU A 175 37.84 4.06 -8.43
CA LEU A 175 38.29 2.80 -9.01
C LEU A 175 37.12 1.83 -9.16
N LEU A 176 36.83 1.45 -10.41
CA LEU A 176 35.74 0.56 -10.78
C LEU A 176 36.19 -0.91 -10.73
N ILE A 177 36.25 -1.45 -9.51
CA ILE A 177 36.53 -2.87 -9.27
C ILE A 177 35.27 -3.73 -9.51
N ASP A 178 35.46 -4.98 -9.94
CA ASP A 178 34.36 -5.90 -10.26
C ASP A 178 33.38 -6.11 -9.10
N SER A 179 33.85 -6.07 -7.85
CA SER A 179 32.98 -6.19 -6.68
C SER A 179 31.98 -5.04 -6.55
N VAL A 180 32.38 -3.81 -6.91
CA VAL A 180 31.50 -2.63 -6.91
C VAL A 180 30.44 -2.76 -8.00
N ARG A 181 30.83 -3.25 -9.18
CA ARG A 181 29.89 -3.52 -10.29
C ARG A 181 28.88 -4.60 -9.90
N GLY A 182 29.36 -5.67 -9.29
CA GLY A 182 28.51 -6.74 -8.76
C GLY A 182 27.52 -6.26 -7.70
N ASP A 183 27.95 -5.40 -6.78
CA ASP A 183 27.07 -4.81 -5.78
C ASP A 183 26.01 -3.87 -6.41
N LEU A 184 26.36 -3.09 -7.44
CA LEU A 184 25.39 -2.27 -8.19
C LEU A 184 24.38 -3.13 -8.97
N ALA A 185 24.86 -4.13 -9.70
CA ALA A 185 24.02 -5.09 -10.42
C ALA A 185 23.08 -5.81 -9.45
N TYR A 186 23.58 -6.21 -8.28
CA TYR A 186 22.75 -6.80 -7.23
C TYR A 186 21.63 -5.88 -6.76
N ASP A 187 21.94 -4.62 -6.42
CA ASP A 187 20.91 -3.66 -5.97
C ASP A 187 19.78 -3.52 -7.02
N LEU A 188 20.14 -3.47 -8.30
CA LEU A 188 19.20 -3.34 -9.43
C LEU A 188 18.41 -4.63 -9.70
N GLU A 189 19.04 -5.80 -9.63
CA GLU A 189 18.35 -7.09 -9.78
C GLU A 189 17.40 -7.39 -8.62
N VAL A 190 17.73 -6.96 -7.40
CA VAL A 190 16.81 -7.01 -6.25
C VAL A 190 15.57 -6.17 -6.53
N ILE A 191 15.74 -4.92 -7.00
CA ILE A 191 14.61 -4.06 -7.38
C ILE A 191 13.78 -4.73 -8.48
N ARG A 192 14.44 -5.30 -9.51
CA ARG A 192 13.78 -5.99 -10.62
C ARG A 192 12.94 -7.17 -10.15
N ALA A 193 13.46 -8.00 -9.24
CA ALA A 193 12.75 -9.12 -8.64
C ALA A 193 11.56 -8.67 -7.79
N MET A 194 11.72 -7.64 -6.96
CA MET A 194 10.62 -7.07 -6.17
C MET A 194 9.51 -6.48 -7.04
N VAL A 195 9.87 -5.80 -8.13
CA VAL A 195 8.91 -5.29 -9.12
C VAL A 195 8.21 -6.46 -9.83
N ALA A 196 8.95 -7.50 -10.18
CA ALA A 196 8.41 -8.69 -10.82
C ALA A 196 7.35 -9.38 -9.95
N HIS A 197 7.63 -9.50 -8.64
CA HIS A 197 6.71 -10.03 -7.63
C HIS A 197 5.37 -9.28 -7.57
N LEU A 198 5.39 -7.96 -7.78
CA LEU A 198 4.17 -7.14 -7.74
C LEU A 198 3.30 -7.25 -9.00
N PHE A 199 3.79 -7.85 -10.11
CA PHE A 199 2.94 -8.03 -11.30
C PHE A 199 1.77 -8.97 -11.05
N ASP A 200 1.95 -10.01 -10.26
CA ASP A 200 0.86 -10.93 -9.93
C ASP A 200 -0.23 -10.23 -9.14
N TYR A 201 0.16 -9.37 -8.20
CA TYR A 201 -0.76 -8.49 -7.49
C TYR A 201 -1.45 -7.54 -8.46
N ALA A 202 -0.70 -6.85 -9.33
CA ALA A 202 -1.24 -5.85 -10.24
C ALA A 202 -2.24 -6.45 -11.26
N ARG A 203 -2.02 -7.68 -11.70
CA ARG A 203 -2.91 -8.41 -12.63
C ARG A 203 -4.16 -8.97 -11.97
N ASP A 204 -4.12 -9.28 -10.68
CA ASP A 204 -5.27 -9.84 -9.99
C ASP A 204 -6.30 -8.76 -9.62
N ILE A 205 -7.21 -8.50 -10.55
CA ILE A 205 -8.27 -7.48 -10.40
C ILE A 205 -9.35 -7.93 -9.38
N GLY A 206 -9.40 -9.21 -8.98
CA GLY A 206 -10.58 -9.77 -8.31
C GLY A 206 -10.38 -10.56 -7.01
N ASN A 207 -9.24 -11.22 -6.79
CA ASN A 207 -9.15 -12.26 -5.75
C ASN A 207 -8.08 -12.04 -4.68
N ARG A 208 -6.96 -11.39 -4.98
CA ARG A 208 -5.90 -11.10 -4.00
C ARG A 208 -5.92 -9.66 -3.54
N ILE A 209 -6.12 -9.50 -2.22
CA ILE A 209 -6.07 -8.21 -1.53
C ILE A 209 -4.62 -7.73 -1.38
N SER A 210 -3.65 -8.65 -1.28
CA SER A 210 -2.24 -8.37 -1.01
C SER A 210 -1.30 -9.33 -1.77
N PRO A 211 -0.08 -8.90 -2.14
CA PRO A 211 0.99 -9.81 -2.57
C PRO A 211 1.49 -10.67 -1.41
N SER A 212 2.26 -11.71 -1.71
CA SER A 212 2.97 -12.48 -0.67
C SER A 212 4.00 -11.59 0.05
N GLU A 213 4.19 -11.81 1.35
CA GLU A 213 5.23 -11.15 2.15
C GLU A 213 6.64 -11.66 1.83
N GLN A 214 6.73 -12.79 1.12
CA GLN A 214 7.98 -13.42 0.71
C GLN A 214 8.11 -13.41 -0.82
N ILE A 215 9.32 -13.13 -1.31
CA ILE A 215 9.70 -13.28 -2.71
C ILE A 215 10.54 -14.53 -2.92
N ASP A 216 10.40 -15.14 -4.09
CA ASP A 216 11.32 -16.20 -4.51
C ASP A 216 12.70 -15.61 -4.79
N LEU A 217 13.66 -15.90 -3.91
CA LEU A 217 15.04 -15.42 -4.03
C LEU A 217 15.71 -15.90 -5.33
N GLU A 218 15.29 -17.01 -5.93
CA GLU A 218 15.84 -17.48 -7.19
C GLU A 218 15.55 -16.55 -8.38
N THR A 219 14.61 -15.62 -8.22
CA THR A 219 14.33 -14.57 -9.19
C THR A 219 15.37 -13.45 -9.20
N ILE A 220 16.17 -13.32 -8.12
CA ILE A 220 17.26 -12.35 -7.99
C ILE A 220 18.49 -12.91 -8.70
N ARG A 221 18.56 -12.71 -10.01
CA ARG A 221 19.67 -13.12 -10.87
C ARG A 221 19.67 -12.32 -12.16
N ILE A 222 20.85 -12.10 -12.74
CA ILE A 222 20.94 -11.46 -14.05
C ILE A 222 20.35 -12.42 -15.09
N SER A 223 19.58 -11.88 -16.04
CA SER A 223 19.00 -12.70 -17.10
C SER A 223 20.08 -13.37 -17.95
N ILE A 224 19.88 -14.65 -18.27
CA ILE A 224 20.72 -15.37 -19.24
C ILE A 224 20.65 -14.77 -20.65
N SER A 225 19.61 -13.97 -20.93
CA SER A 225 19.45 -13.23 -22.19
C SER A 225 20.19 -11.89 -22.20
N HIS A 226 20.88 -11.52 -21.11
CA HIS A 226 21.59 -10.25 -21.03
C HIS A 226 22.71 -10.19 -22.08
N PRO A 227 22.93 -9.06 -22.79
CA PRO A 227 23.94 -8.97 -23.85
C PRO A 227 25.36 -9.34 -23.40
N SER A 228 25.70 -9.06 -22.14
CA SER A 228 26.98 -9.39 -21.53
C SER A 228 27.08 -10.83 -21.00
N TYR A 229 26.11 -11.71 -21.31
CA TYR A 229 26.13 -13.09 -20.85
C TYR A 229 27.46 -13.79 -21.17
N ALA A 230 27.94 -14.60 -20.23
CA ALA A 230 29.26 -15.27 -20.27
C ALA A 230 30.51 -14.36 -20.27
N SER A 231 30.37 -13.03 -20.24
CA SER A 231 31.51 -12.16 -19.98
C SER A 231 32.05 -12.35 -18.54
N ALA A 232 33.35 -12.09 -18.33
CA ALA A 232 33.95 -12.18 -16.99
C ALA A 232 33.23 -11.28 -15.97
N ARG A 233 32.77 -10.09 -16.41
CA ARG A 233 32.00 -9.14 -15.59
C ARG A 233 30.64 -9.72 -15.19
N TYR A 234 29.92 -10.34 -16.13
CA TYR A 234 28.66 -11.02 -15.84
C TYR A 234 28.86 -12.13 -14.80
N VAL A 235 29.88 -12.99 -14.99
CA VAL A 235 30.15 -14.10 -14.07
C VAL A 235 30.48 -13.60 -12.67
N SER A 236 31.32 -12.55 -12.57
CA SER A 236 31.67 -11.92 -11.30
C SER A 236 30.44 -11.31 -10.61
N ALA A 237 29.63 -10.55 -11.36
CA ALA A 237 28.41 -9.94 -10.83
C ALA A 237 27.37 -10.99 -10.40
N GLN A 238 27.18 -12.05 -11.19
CA GLN A 238 26.28 -13.15 -10.85
C GLN A 238 26.74 -13.90 -9.59
N SER A 239 28.03 -14.19 -9.46
CA SER A 239 28.59 -14.79 -8.25
C SER A 239 28.39 -13.89 -7.02
N ARG A 240 28.52 -12.57 -7.19
CA ARG A 240 28.28 -11.60 -6.12
C ARG A 240 26.80 -11.54 -5.72
N ILE A 241 25.89 -11.61 -6.69
CA ILE A 241 24.45 -11.69 -6.44
C ILE A 241 24.13 -12.94 -5.63
N GLU A 242 24.68 -14.10 -5.99
CA GLU A 242 24.46 -15.35 -5.28
C GLU A 242 24.95 -15.28 -3.82
N GLU A 243 26.13 -14.68 -3.59
CA GLU A 243 26.67 -14.44 -2.24
C GLU A 243 25.75 -13.54 -1.41
N ARG A 244 25.35 -12.38 -1.95
CA ARG A 244 24.50 -11.41 -1.25
C ARG A 244 23.08 -11.92 -1.03
N ARG A 245 22.56 -12.71 -1.96
CA ARG A 245 21.24 -13.33 -1.87
C ARG A 245 21.12 -14.26 -0.66
N ALA A 246 22.19 -14.95 -0.28
CA ALA A 246 22.20 -15.79 0.91
C ALA A 246 21.94 -14.99 2.21
N ALA A 247 22.24 -13.69 2.22
CA ALA A 247 21.98 -12.81 3.36
C ALA A 247 20.52 -12.35 3.47
N LEU A 248 19.70 -12.54 2.43
CA LEU A 248 18.28 -12.15 2.42
C LEU A 248 17.37 -13.15 3.14
N GLY A 249 17.94 -14.20 3.74
CA GLY A 249 17.22 -15.15 4.58
C GLY A 249 16.14 -15.91 3.81
N ASP A 250 14.89 -15.79 4.27
CA ASP A 250 13.71 -16.45 3.72
C ASP A 250 13.02 -15.65 2.59
N GLY A 251 13.60 -14.52 2.18
CA GLY A 251 12.98 -13.63 1.20
C GLY A 251 11.81 -12.82 1.76
N SER A 252 11.65 -12.74 3.08
CA SER A 252 10.71 -11.82 3.73
C SER A 252 11.04 -10.37 3.43
N ILE A 253 10.00 -9.57 3.20
CA ILE A 253 10.07 -8.13 2.95
C ILE A 253 10.93 -7.36 3.95
N GLU A 254 10.96 -7.78 5.21
CA GLU A 254 11.71 -7.09 6.26
C GLU A 254 13.23 -7.16 6.02
N ASN A 255 13.71 -8.22 5.37
CA ASN A 255 15.12 -8.39 4.98
C ASN A 255 15.52 -7.47 3.81
N PHE A 256 14.54 -6.85 3.14
CA PHE A 256 14.77 -5.89 2.06
C PHE A 256 14.66 -4.45 2.52
N SER A 257 14.09 -4.19 3.69
CA SER A 257 14.10 -2.86 4.28
C SER A 257 15.54 -2.36 4.43
N LEU A 258 15.77 -1.08 4.20
CA LEU A 258 17.09 -0.47 4.41
C LEU A 258 17.32 -0.34 5.93
N GLY A 259 17.52 -1.48 6.60
CA GLY A 259 17.97 -1.57 7.99
C GLY A 259 19.47 -1.79 8.01
N ASP A 260 20.18 -0.71 8.40
CA ASP A 260 21.61 -0.58 8.72
C ASP A 260 22.66 -0.96 7.65
#